data_AF-A0A1C5IDK0-F1
#
_entry.id   AF-A0A1C5IDK0-F1
#
_cell.length_a   1.000
_cell.length_b   1.000
_cell.length_c   1.000
_cell.angle_alpha   90.00
_cell.angle_beta   90.00
_cell.angle_gamma   90.00
#
_symmetry.space_group_name_H-M   'P 1'
#
loop_
_entity.id
_entity.type
_entity.pdbx_description
1 polymer ?
#
loop_
_entity_poly.entity_id
_entity_poly.type
_entity_poly.pdbx_seq_one_letter_code
_entity_poly.pdbx_strand_id
1 'polypeptide(L)'
;MSRLPRTAVVALAAVTAALVNLALYGLGRAAGGTFRFTSPTGPAEVDAVTVAGFSAIPLLVGLSVVALLAPVTAWIARAALVVGPVLAVGTIVLMTLPTDFDTMSKVTLALCHVTLVPITLAAVVAIARRARSTIAVTAVPT
;
A
#
# COMPACT_ATOMS: atom_id res chain seq x y z
N MET A 1 19.00 9.86 -11.90
CA MET A 1 18.16 9.63 -10.70
C MET A 1 19.04 9.00 -9.64
N SER A 2 19.37 9.77 -8.60
CA SER A 2 20.20 9.35 -7.47
C SER A 2 19.70 8.01 -6.90
N ARG A 3 20.61 7.10 -6.53
CA ARG A 3 20.27 5.77 -6.02
C ARG A 3 19.60 5.88 -4.65
N LEU A 4 18.29 6.14 -4.61
CA LEU A 4 17.51 6.27 -3.37
C LEU A 4 17.78 5.08 -2.43
N PRO A 5 18.00 5.32 -1.12
CA PRO A 5 18.14 4.24 -0.14
C PRO A 5 16.84 3.45 -0.01
N ARG A 6 16.90 2.20 0.48
CA ARG A 6 15.69 1.36 0.62
C ARG A 6 14.64 2.02 1.51
N THR A 7 15.07 2.70 2.57
CA THR A 7 14.21 3.50 3.45
C THR A 7 13.48 4.61 2.70
N ALA A 8 14.15 5.30 1.76
CA ALA A 8 13.50 6.30 0.92
C ALA A 8 12.48 5.67 -0.05
N VAL A 9 12.72 4.45 -0.56
CA VAL A 9 11.74 3.73 -1.39
C VAL A 9 10.48 3.41 -0.57
N VAL A 10 10.65 2.92 0.67
CA VAL A 10 9.53 2.64 1.59
C VAL A 10 8.75 3.91 1.90
N ALA A 11 9.43 4.99 2.28
CA ALA A 11 8.79 6.27 2.60
C ALA A 11 8.06 6.86 1.38
N LEU A 12 8.70 6.84 0.21
CA LEU A 12 8.10 7.35 -1.02
C LEU A 12 6.84 6.56 -1.39
N ALA A 13 6.86 5.23 -1.28
CA ALA A 13 5.71 4.39 -1.55
C ALA A 13 4.53 4.72 -0.61
N ALA A 14 4.80 4.86 0.69
CA ALA A 14 3.77 5.20 1.68
C ALA A 14 3.17 6.60 1.46
N VAL A 15 4.01 7.61 1.20
CA VAL A 15 3.55 8.97 0.89
C VAL A 15 2.76 8.99 -0.41
N THR A 16 3.24 8.31 -1.45
CA THR A 16 2.54 8.23 -2.74
C THR A 16 1.17 7.60 -2.58
N ALA A 17 1.07 6.48 -1.85
CA ALA A 17 -0.20 5.82 -1.59
C ALA A 17 -1.18 6.73 -0.83
N ALA A 18 -0.72 7.39 0.24
CA ALA A 18 -1.56 8.32 0.99
C ALA A 18 -2.07 9.47 0.12
N LEU A 19 -1.20 10.10 -0.67
CA LEU A 19 -1.59 11.22 -1.54
C LEU A 19 -2.57 10.80 -2.64
N VAL A 20 -2.30 9.70 -3.33
CA VAL A 20 -3.19 9.18 -4.39
C VAL A 20 -4.56 8.82 -3.81
N ASN A 21 -4.59 8.15 -2.66
CA ASN A 21 -5.85 7.72 -2.06
C ASN A 21 -6.61 8.88 -1.43
N LEU A 22 -5.93 9.89 -0.89
CA LEU A 22 -6.57 11.13 -0.45
C LEU A 22 -7.19 11.89 -1.63
N ALA A 23 -6.54 11.91 -2.79
CA ALA A 23 -7.10 12.52 -3.99
C ALA A 23 -8.35 11.77 -4.46
N LEU A 24 -8.31 10.43 -4.52
CA LEU A 24 -9.48 9.60 -4.84
C LEU A 24 -10.61 9.79 -3.83
N TYR A 25 -10.29 9.81 -2.53
CA TYR A 25 -11.27 10.09 -1.47
C TYR A 25 -11.92 11.45 -1.66
N GLY A 26 -11.15 12.51 -1.91
CA GLY A 26 -11.67 13.85 -2.17
C GLY A 26 -12.60 13.89 -3.39
N LEU A 27 -12.24 13.19 -4.47
CA LEU A 27 -13.12 13.04 -5.64
C LEU A 27 -14.40 12.28 -5.31
N GLY A 28 -14.32 11.19 -4.53
CA GLY A 28 -15.50 10.45 -4.08
C GLY A 28 -16.42 11.29 -3.19
N ARG A 29 -15.86 12.10 -2.28
CA ARG A 29 -16.62 13.07 -1.48
C ARG A 29 -17.30 14.11 -2.35
N ALA A 30 -16.57 14.69 -3.32
CA ALA A 30 -17.12 15.65 -4.27
C ALA A 30 -18.21 15.05 -5.17
N ALA A 31 -18.14 13.75 -5.46
CA ALA A 31 -19.15 12.99 -6.19
C ALA A 31 -20.33 12.52 -5.31
N GLY A 32 -20.41 12.96 -4.05
CA GLY A 32 -21.54 12.68 -3.15
C GLY A 32 -21.38 11.46 -2.25
N GLY A 33 -20.22 10.79 -2.24
CA GLY A 33 -19.94 9.70 -1.31
C GLY A 33 -20.01 10.18 0.15
N THR A 34 -20.77 9.45 0.97
CA THR A 34 -20.97 9.79 2.38
C THR A 34 -19.89 9.20 3.28
N PHE A 35 -19.33 8.05 2.89
CA PHE A 35 -18.33 7.28 3.64
C PHE A 35 -18.79 6.90 5.06
N ARG A 36 -20.10 6.83 5.30
CA ARG A 36 -20.68 6.41 6.57
C ARG A 36 -21.11 4.95 6.48
N PHE A 37 -20.92 4.22 7.57
CA PHE A 37 -21.29 2.82 7.68
C PHE A 37 -21.66 2.49 9.13
N THR A 38 -22.36 1.39 9.32
CA THR A 38 -22.70 0.85 10.63
C THR A 38 -21.57 -0.08 11.09
N SER A 39 -20.95 0.28 12.21
CA SER A 39 -19.98 -0.57 12.91
C SER A 39 -20.65 -1.28 14.10
N PRO A 40 -20.03 -2.33 14.67
CA PRO A 40 -20.52 -2.97 15.90
C PRO A 40 -20.70 -2.01 17.08
N THR A 41 -19.97 -0.88 17.09
CA THR A 41 -20.03 0.15 18.14
C THR A 41 -20.97 1.32 17.80
N GLY A 42 -21.67 1.25 16.67
CA GLY A 42 -22.57 2.31 16.20
C GLY A 42 -22.14 2.94 14.86
N PRO A 43 -22.77 4.05 14.45
CA PRO A 43 -22.45 4.73 13.20
C PRO A 43 -21.00 5.21 13.19
N ALA A 44 -20.29 4.91 12.10
CA ALA A 44 -18.90 5.29 11.87
C ALA A 44 -18.74 5.98 10.51
N GLU A 45 -17.63 6.68 10.33
CA GLU A 45 -17.28 7.36 9.08
C GLU A 45 -15.82 7.11 8.73
N VAL A 46 -15.55 6.90 7.46
CA VAL A 46 -14.17 6.89 6.93
C VAL A 46 -13.80 8.32 6.55
N ASP A 47 -12.97 8.94 7.38
CA ASP A 47 -12.44 10.28 7.15
C ASP A 47 -11.09 10.27 6.41
N ALA A 48 -10.61 11.45 6.05
CA ALA A 48 -9.32 11.61 5.35
C ALA A 48 -8.14 11.05 6.15
N VAL A 49 -8.16 11.18 7.48
CA VAL A 49 -7.10 10.68 8.36
C VAL A 49 -7.05 9.16 8.31
N THR A 50 -8.22 8.51 8.36
CA THR A 50 -8.38 7.06 8.24
C THR A 50 -7.88 6.57 6.88
N VAL A 51 -8.24 7.25 5.79
CA VAL A 51 -7.75 6.91 4.43
C VAL A 51 -6.24 7.02 4.34
N ALA A 52 -5.64 8.11 4.83
CA ALA A 52 -4.20 8.31 4.80
C ALA A 52 -3.48 7.24 5.64
N GLY A 53 -3.97 6.99 6.86
CA GLY A 53 -3.42 6.00 7.78
C GLY A 53 -3.48 4.58 7.20
N PHE A 54 -4.62 4.15 6.68
CA PHE A 54 -4.80 2.82 6.09
C PHE A 54 -4.09 2.65 4.75
N SER A 55 -3.71 3.74 4.08
CA SER A 55 -2.86 3.68 2.89
C SER A 55 -1.38 3.57 3.24
N ALA A 56 -0.92 4.35 4.22
CA ALA A 56 0.51 4.45 4.55
C ALA A 56 0.99 3.34 5.50
N ILE A 57 0.26 3.09 6.60
CA ILE A 57 0.74 2.21 7.68
C ILE A 57 0.97 0.76 7.18
N PRO A 58 0.03 0.12 6.46
CA PRO A 58 0.26 -1.24 5.98
C PRO A 58 1.44 -1.34 5.02
N LEU A 59 1.64 -0.34 4.16
CA LEU A 59 2.79 -0.28 3.25
C LEU A 59 4.10 -0.06 3.99
N LEU A 60 4.14 0.82 4.98
CA LEU A 60 5.33 1.05 5.80
C LEU A 60 5.75 -0.26 6.48
N VAL A 61 4.81 -0.98 7.09
CA VAL A 61 5.08 -2.25 7.77
C VAL A 61 5.54 -3.30 6.75
N GLY A 62 4.75 -3.57 5.71
CA GLY A 62 5.04 -4.61 4.73
C GLY A 62 6.34 -4.38 3.96
N LEU A 63 6.57 -3.16 3.47
CA LEU A 63 7.77 -2.84 2.70
C LEU A 63 9.01 -2.72 3.59
N SER A 64 8.88 -2.37 4.87
CA SER A 64 10.01 -2.44 5.81
C SER A 64 10.47 -3.87 6.00
N VAL A 65 9.55 -4.82 6.19
CA VAL A 65 9.88 -6.26 6.25
C VAL A 65 10.62 -6.70 4.98
N VAL A 66 10.14 -6.32 3.81
CA VAL A 66 10.83 -6.63 2.53
C VAL A 66 12.21 -5.96 2.46
N ALA A 67 12.33 -4.70 2.85
CA ALA A 67 13.59 -3.95 2.79
C ALA A 67 14.69 -4.54 3.70
N LEU A 68 14.28 -5.08 4.85
CA LEU A 68 15.15 -5.72 5.83
C LEU A 68 15.54 -7.13 5.40
N LEU A 69 14.60 -7.92 4.90
CA LEU A 69 14.81 -9.36 4.70
C LEU A 69 15.14 -9.78 3.25
N ALA A 70 14.82 -8.96 2.24
CA ALA A 70 15.15 -9.27 0.84
C ALA A 70 16.65 -9.51 0.54
N PRO A 71 17.63 -8.94 1.27
CA PRO A 71 19.04 -9.29 1.12
C PRO A 71 19.38 -10.71 1.57
N VAL A 72 18.60 -11.27 2.50
CA VAL A 72 18.83 -12.60 3.07
C VAL A 72 18.35 -13.68 2.10
N THR A 73 17.19 -13.45 1.47
CA THR A 73 16.64 -14.40 0.49
C THR A 73 15.80 -13.69 -0.56
N ALA A 74 16.06 -14.04 -1.83
CA ALA A 74 15.29 -13.52 -2.96
C ALA A 74 13.81 -13.97 -2.94
N TRP A 75 13.49 -15.02 -2.18
CA TRP A 75 12.12 -15.53 -2.05
C TRP A 75 11.18 -14.51 -1.41
N ILE A 76 11.66 -13.69 -0.47
CA ILE A 76 10.82 -12.70 0.23
C ILE A 76 10.29 -11.65 -0.72
N ALA A 77 11.13 -11.15 -1.62
CA ALA A 77 10.66 -10.21 -2.64
C ALA A 77 9.63 -10.86 -3.58
N ARG A 78 9.81 -12.15 -3.95
CA ARG A 78 8.84 -12.86 -4.80
C ARG A 78 7.50 -13.07 -4.10
N ALA A 79 7.53 -13.50 -2.84
CA ALA A 79 6.33 -13.66 -2.02
C ALA A 79 5.58 -12.32 -1.87
N ALA A 80 6.30 -11.23 -1.60
CA ALA A 80 5.71 -9.91 -1.46
C ALA A 80 5.01 -9.40 -2.73
N LEU A 81 5.47 -9.78 -3.93
CA LEU A 81 4.81 -9.45 -5.20
C LEU A 81 3.44 -10.13 -5.35
N VAL A 82 3.17 -11.21 -4.62
CA VAL A 82 1.88 -11.91 -4.64
C VAL A 82 1.04 -11.52 -3.44
N VAL A 83 1.62 -11.63 -2.24
CA VAL A 83 0.93 -11.38 -0.97
C VAL A 83 0.44 -9.93 -0.89
N GLY A 84 1.25 -8.95 -1.31
CA GLY A 84 0.86 -7.54 -1.28
C GLY A 84 -0.43 -7.26 -2.06
N PRO A 85 -0.49 -7.57 -3.37
CA PRO A 85 -1.71 -7.43 -4.16
C PRO A 85 -2.89 -8.25 -3.64
N VAL A 86 -2.66 -9.50 -3.23
CA VAL A 86 -3.72 -10.37 -2.67
C VAL A 86 -4.31 -9.75 -1.41
N LEU A 87 -3.50 -9.21 -0.51
CA LEU A 87 -3.98 -8.53 0.69
C LEU A 87 -4.76 -7.26 0.31
N ALA A 88 -4.24 -6.44 -0.60
CA ALA A 88 -4.91 -5.20 -1.03
C ALA A 88 -6.30 -5.46 -1.64
N VAL A 89 -6.43 -6.48 -2.49
CA VAL A 89 -7.73 -6.86 -3.08
C VAL A 89 -8.60 -7.59 -2.05
N GLY A 90 -8.00 -8.42 -1.21
CA GLY A 90 -8.71 -9.17 -0.16
C GLY A 90 -9.41 -8.27 0.84
N THR A 91 -8.82 -7.13 1.22
CA THR A 91 -9.47 -6.16 2.12
C THR A 91 -10.69 -5.50 1.49
N ILE A 92 -10.77 -5.39 0.16
CA ILE A 92 -12.00 -4.93 -0.51
C ILE A 92 -13.14 -5.91 -0.21
N VAL A 93 -12.89 -7.20 -0.47
CA VAL A 93 -13.89 -8.26 -0.28
C VAL A 93 -14.27 -8.42 1.19
N LEU A 94 -13.29 -8.33 2.09
CA LEU A 94 -13.49 -8.60 3.51
C LEU A 94 -14.04 -7.39 4.28
N MET A 95 -13.59 -6.18 3.96
CA MET A 95 -13.83 -4.98 4.78
C MET A 95 -14.67 -3.92 4.08
N THR A 96 -14.73 -3.89 2.75
CA THR A 96 -15.46 -2.83 2.01
C THR A 96 -16.81 -3.33 1.50
N LEU A 97 -16.84 -4.46 0.78
CA LEU A 97 -18.08 -4.95 0.18
C LEU A 97 -19.20 -5.32 1.18
N PRO A 98 -18.91 -5.94 2.35
CA PRO A 98 -19.95 -6.38 3.28
C PRO A 98 -20.63 -5.24 4.04
N THR A 99 -20.02 -4.06 4.06
CA THR A 99 -20.56 -2.89 4.77
C THR A 99 -21.79 -2.32 4.08
N ASP A 100 -22.51 -1.46 4.78
CA ASP A 100 -23.67 -0.70 4.31
C ASP A 100 -23.30 0.66 3.70
N PHE A 101 -22.03 0.86 3.28
CA PHE A 101 -21.64 2.04 2.51
C PHE A 101 -22.53 2.26 1.28
N ASP A 102 -22.78 3.52 0.95
CA ASP A 102 -23.36 3.90 -0.34
C ASP A 102 -22.46 3.47 -1.51
N THR A 103 -23.05 3.33 -2.71
CA THR A 103 -22.36 2.83 -3.90
C THR A 103 -21.11 3.64 -4.24
N MET A 104 -21.17 4.98 -4.14
CA MET A 104 -20.01 5.82 -4.47
C MET A 104 -18.88 5.65 -3.46
N SER A 105 -19.20 5.53 -2.18
CA SER A 105 -18.23 5.23 -1.13
C SER A 105 -17.57 3.86 -1.33
N LYS A 106 -18.35 2.81 -1.66
CA LYS A 106 -17.78 1.48 -1.96
C LYS A 106 -16.84 1.52 -3.15
N VAL A 107 -17.25 2.14 -4.25
CA VAL A 107 -16.42 2.25 -5.46
C VAL A 107 -15.14 3.03 -5.15
N THR A 108 -15.25 4.16 -4.46
CA THR A 108 -14.09 5.00 -4.12
C THR A 108 -13.11 4.25 -3.22
N LEU A 109 -13.59 3.61 -2.15
CA LEU A 109 -12.74 2.85 -1.23
C LEU A 109 -12.13 1.62 -1.90
N ALA A 110 -12.86 0.94 -2.80
CA ALA A 110 -12.31 -0.16 -3.59
C ALA A 110 -11.18 0.33 -4.51
N LEU A 111 -11.35 1.47 -5.17
CA LEU A 111 -10.31 2.08 -6.01
C LEU A 111 -9.07 2.44 -5.18
N CYS A 112 -9.24 3.01 -3.98
CA CYS A 112 -8.13 3.29 -3.06
C CYS A 112 -7.33 2.03 -2.68
N HIS A 113 -7.93 0.86 -2.67
CA HIS A 113 -7.20 -0.39 -2.45
C HIS A 113 -6.51 -0.89 -3.72
N VAL A 114 -7.17 -0.76 -4.88
CA VAL A 114 -6.60 -1.15 -6.16
C VAL A 114 -5.34 -0.35 -6.50
N THR A 115 -5.28 0.94 -6.16
CA THR A 115 -4.07 1.78 -6.36
C THR A 115 -2.86 1.29 -5.56
N LEU A 116 -3.06 0.60 -4.43
CA LEU A 116 -1.95 0.06 -3.64
C LEU A 116 -1.20 -1.06 -4.37
N VAL A 117 -1.86 -1.76 -5.29
CA VAL A 117 -1.27 -2.86 -6.08
C VAL A 117 -0.07 -2.38 -6.90
N PRO A 118 -0.20 -1.44 -7.86
CA PRO A 118 0.93 -0.98 -8.65
C PRO A 118 2.02 -0.31 -7.79
N ILE A 119 1.64 0.42 -6.73
CA ILE A 119 2.58 1.06 -5.80
C ILE A 119 3.44 0.00 -5.09
N THR A 120 2.80 -1.05 -4.56
CA THR A 120 3.49 -2.15 -3.86
C THR A 120 4.43 -2.88 -4.80
N LEU A 121 3.98 -3.22 -6.00
CA LEU A 121 4.79 -3.92 -7.00
C LEU A 121 6.03 -3.10 -7.38
N ALA A 122 5.86 -1.81 -7.67
CA ALA A 122 6.97 -0.92 -7.99
C ALA A 122 7.99 -0.83 -6.85
N ALA A 123 7.52 -0.67 -5.61
CA ALA A 123 8.38 -0.57 -4.44
C ALA A 123 9.17 -1.86 -4.17
N VAL A 124 8.51 -3.02 -4.22
CA VAL A 124 9.16 -4.33 -4.04
C VAL A 124 10.22 -4.58 -5.11
N VAL A 125 9.93 -4.28 -6.38
CA VAL A 125 10.90 -4.41 -7.48
C VAL A 125 12.11 -3.50 -7.26
N ALA A 126 11.89 -2.24 -6.86
CA ALA A 126 12.96 -1.30 -6.59
C ALA A 126 13.86 -1.76 -5.41
N ILE A 127 13.26 -2.25 -4.32
CA ILE A 127 13.98 -2.81 -3.17
C ILE A 127 14.80 -4.04 -3.60
N ALA A 128 14.19 -4.98 -4.33
CA ALA A 128 14.84 -6.21 -4.76
C ALA A 128 16.02 -5.97 -5.70
N ARG A 129 15.89 -5.02 -6.64
CA ARG A 129 17.01 -4.61 -7.52
C ARG A 129 18.19 -4.09 -6.69
N ARG A 130 17.91 -3.27 -5.66
CA ARG A 130 18.95 -2.70 -4.79
C ARG A 130 19.62 -3.75 -3.90
N ALA A 131 18.87 -4.72 -3.39
CA ALA A 131 19.41 -5.83 -2.60
C ALA A 131 20.47 -6.61 -3.39
N ARG A 132 20.17 -6.96 -4.65
CA ARG A 132 21.11 -7.66 -5.53
C ARG A 132 22.37 -6.85 -5.84
N SER A 133 22.24 -5.55 -6.10
CA SER A 133 23.41 -4.68 -6.34
C SER A 133 24.33 -4.56 -5.12
N THR A 134 23.79 -4.68 -3.90
CA THR A 134 24.60 -4.60 -2.66
C THR A 134 25.45 -5.86 -2.51
N ILE A 135 24.83 -7.04 -2.70
CA ILE A 135 25.52 -8.34 -2.60
C ILE A 135 26.63 -8.45 -3.64
N ALA A 136 26.37 -8.01 -4.88
CA ALA A 136 27.35 -8.07 -5.97
C ALA A 136 28.61 -7.21 -5.69
N VAL A 137 28.47 -6.07 -5.02
CA VAL A 137 29.62 -5.22 -4.64
C VAL A 137 30.47 -5.88 -3.55
N THR A 138 29.84 -6.52 -2.56
CA THR A 138 30.57 -7.18 -1.46
C THR A 138 31.28 -8.47 -1.92
N ALA A 139 30.85 -9.08 -3.02
CA ALA A 139 31.40 -10.35 -3.52
C ALA A 139 32.62 -10.21 -4.44
N VAL A 140 33.08 -9.00 -4.78
CA VAL A 140 34.32 -8.79 -5.55
C VAL A 140 35.51 -8.82 -4.59
N PRO A 141 36.38 -9.85 -4.61
CA PRO A 141 37.58 -9.88 -3.79
C PRO A 141 38.60 -8.86 -4.32
N THR A 142 39.14 -8.03 -3.43
CA THR A 142 40.31 -7.16 -3.65
C THR A 142 41.59 -7.96 -3.62
#